data_AF-A0A3S0UG76-F1
#
_entry.id   AF-A0A3S0UG76-F1
#
_cell.length_a   1.000
_cell.length_b   1.000
_cell.length_c   1.000
_cell.angle_alpha   90.00
_cell.angle_beta   90.00
_cell.angle_gamma   90.00
#
_symmetry.space_group_name_H-M   'P 1'
#
loop_
_entity.id
_entity.type
_entity.pdbx_description
1 polymer ?
#
loop_
_entity_poly.entity_id
_entity_poly.type
_entity_poly.pdbx_seq_one_letter_code
_entity_poly.pdbx_strand_id
1 'polypeptide(L)'
;MRRLTRIPLVLLIWAALTAADSAPLEQDPWFDLVPGHFTFVGRQPDSGALYSGTAVISASGKTFTLERTIGTKTIHAKGIIEVPNPPGEGKVLRFRWMDGDVILPSSCGHPVH
;
A
#
# COMPACT_ATOMS: atom_id res chain seq x y z
N MET A 1 68.48 -22.61 9.15
CA MET A 1 68.07 -22.21 7.79
C MET A 1 66.54 -22.07 7.75
N ARG A 2 66.02 -20.84 7.78
CA ARG A 2 64.57 -20.55 7.83
C ARG A 2 64.03 -20.46 6.38
N ARG A 3 63.16 -21.39 5.97
CA ARG A 3 62.49 -21.33 4.66
C ARG A 3 61.27 -20.42 4.78
N LEU A 4 61.35 -19.21 4.22
CA LEU A 4 60.19 -18.34 4.07
C LEU A 4 59.27 -18.90 2.98
N THR A 5 58.08 -19.28 3.40
CA THR A 5 56.95 -19.73 2.59
C THR A 5 56.42 -18.55 1.76
N ARG A 6 56.50 -18.65 0.43
CA ARG A 6 55.90 -17.69 -0.51
C ARG A 6 54.38 -17.91 -0.54
N ILE A 7 53.63 -17.06 0.15
CA ILE A 7 52.17 -17.00 0.05
C ILE A 7 51.83 -16.35 -1.31
N PRO A 8 51.10 -17.02 -2.22
CA PRO A 8 50.80 -16.48 -3.53
C PRO A 8 49.80 -15.32 -3.41
N LEU A 9 50.26 -14.13 -3.83
CA LEU A 9 49.56 -12.84 -3.86
C LEU A 9 48.23 -12.85 -4.67
N VAL A 10 47.94 -13.94 -5.38
CA VAL A 10 46.76 -14.11 -6.25
C VAL A 10 45.45 -14.19 -5.44
N LEU A 11 45.51 -14.60 -4.17
CA LEU A 11 44.32 -14.77 -3.33
C LEU A 11 43.73 -13.45 -2.81
N LEU A 12 44.44 -12.32 -2.92
CA LEU A 12 43.97 -11.02 -2.41
C LEU A 12 43.06 -10.26 -3.39
N ILE A 13 43.06 -10.61 -4.68
CA ILE A 13 42.32 -9.85 -5.70
C ILE A 13 40.83 -10.27 -5.79
N TRP A 14 40.48 -11.47 -5.33
CA TRP A 14 39.09 -11.95 -5.35
C TRP A 14 38.21 -11.39 -4.21
N ALA A 15 38.79 -10.87 -3.13
CA ALA A 15 38.02 -10.37 -1.98
C ALA A 15 37.44 -8.95 -2.19
N ALA A 16 37.85 -8.23 -3.24
CA ALA A 16 37.46 -6.83 -3.44
C ALA A 16 36.14 -6.64 -4.21
N LEU A 17 35.53 -7.70 -4.78
CA LEU A 17 34.40 -7.56 -5.71
C LEU A 17 33.01 -7.75 -5.08
N THR A 18 32.90 -8.00 -3.77
CA THR A 18 31.60 -8.31 -3.13
C THR A 18 31.14 -7.26 -2.11
N ALA A 19 31.74 -6.07 -2.07
CA ALA A 19 31.15 -4.92 -1.38
C ALA A 19 30.09 -4.25 -2.27
N ALA A 20 29.09 -5.03 -2.69
CA ALA A 20 27.85 -4.47 -3.20
C ALA A 20 27.12 -3.88 -2.00
N ASP A 21 27.24 -2.57 -1.85
CA ASP A 21 26.50 -1.75 -0.90
C ASP A 21 25.00 -2.04 -1.07
N SER A 22 24.51 -2.97 -0.29
CA SER A 22 23.09 -3.32 -0.23
C SER A 22 22.46 -2.31 0.72
N ALA A 23 22.42 -1.04 0.28
CA ALA A 23 21.62 -0.04 0.96
C ALA A 23 20.21 -0.62 1.12
N PRO A 24 19.66 -0.71 2.35
CA PRO A 24 18.29 -1.14 2.53
C PRO A 24 17.42 -0.29 1.60
N LEU A 25 16.60 -0.94 0.76
CA LEU A 25 15.55 -0.23 0.04
C LEU A 25 14.69 0.47 1.09
N GLU A 26 14.90 1.77 1.27
CA GLU A 26 14.19 2.59 2.24
C GLU A 26 12.70 2.50 1.89
N GLN A 27 11.97 1.71 2.67
CA GLN A 27 10.55 1.47 2.45
C GLN A 27 9.82 2.77 2.77
N ASP A 28 8.99 3.24 1.84
CA ASP A 28 8.27 4.52 2.00
C ASP A 28 7.44 4.46 3.31
N PRO A 29 7.59 5.41 4.26
CA PRO A 29 6.97 5.34 5.58
C PRO A 29 5.44 5.19 5.55
N TRP A 30 4.80 5.54 4.43
CA TRP A 30 3.38 5.30 4.19
C TRP A 30 2.97 3.82 4.32
N PHE A 31 3.87 2.88 4.01
CA PHE A 31 3.57 1.45 4.11
C PHE A 31 3.47 0.95 5.55
N ASP A 32 4.01 1.69 6.52
CA ASP A 32 3.88 1.38 7.94
C ASP A 32 2.76 2.20 8.60
N LEU A 33 2.48 3.40 8.08
CA LEU A 33 1.50 4.33 8.66
C LEU A 33 0.05 4.06 8.23
N VAL A 34 -0.16 3.72 6.96
CA VAL A 34 -1.50 3.66 6.35
C VAL A 34 -2.27 2.36 6.67
N PRO A 35 -1.64 1.17 6.69
CA PRO A 35 -2.38 -0.06 6.92
C PRO A 35 -3.09 -0.07 8.27
N GLY A 36 -4.31 -0.59 8.30
CA GLY A 36 -5.11 -0.61 9.51
C GLY A 36 -6.60 -0.82 9.29
N HIS A 37 -7.32 -0.79 10.40
CA HIS A 37 -8.78 -0.90 10.45
C HIS A 37 -9.40 0.47 10.68
N PHE A 38 -10.38 0.81 9.85
CA PHE A 38 -11.03 2.11 9.85
C PHE A 38 -12.55 1.93 9.90
N THR A 39 -13.21 2.89 10.55
CA THR A 39 -14.66 3.08 10.44
C THR A 39 -14.90 4.39 9.73
N PHE A 40 -15.86 4.44 8.82
CA PHE A 40 -16.23 5.66 8.12
C PHE A 40 -17.73 5.88 8.15
N VAL A 41 -18.12 7.15 8.10
CA VAL A 41 -19.50 7.62 8.00
C VAL A 41 -19.55 8.64 6.88
N GLY A 42 -20.54 8.54 6.01
CA GLY A 42 -20.68 9.42 4.86
C GLY A 42 -22.14 9.64 4.48
N ARG A 43 -22.33 10.45 3.45
CA ARG A 43 -23.63 10.75 2.85
C ARG A 43 -23.59 10.49 1.36
N GLN A 44 -24.65 9.90 0.81
CA GLN A 44 -24.75 9.68 -0.63
C GLN A 44 -24.93 11.03 -1.36
N PRO A 45 -24.23 11.25 -2.49
CA PRO A 45 -24.26 12.54 -3.20
C PRO A 45 -25.67 12.99 -3.61
N ASP A 46 -26.53 12.04 -4.04
CA ASP A 46 -27.83 12.36 -4.63
C ASP A 46 -29.02 12.12 -3.69
N SER A 47 -28.99 11.06 -2.88
CA SER A 47 -30.13 10.71 -2.02
C SER A 47 -30.09 11.39 -0.65
N GLY A 48 -28.93 11.93 -0.25
CA GLY A 48 -28.71 12.42 1.10
C GLY A 48 -28.72 11.32 2.19
N ALA A 49 -28.86 10.05 1.81
CA ALA A 49 -28.85 8.94 2.76
C ALA A 49 -27.50 8.83 3.44
N LEU A 50 -27.53 8.68 4.78
CA LEU A 50 -26.34 8.40 5.55
C LEU A 50 -25.95 6.93 5.36
N TYR A 51 -24.65 6.68 5.27
CA TYR A 51 -24.09 5.34 5.31
C TYR A 51 -22.93 5.30 6.28
N SER A 52 -22.72 4.14 6.88
CA SER A 52 -21.54 3.85 7.69
C SER A 52 -21.01 2.46 7.33
N GLY A 53 -19.74 2.24 7.59
CA GLY A 53 -19.09 0.98 7.26
C GLY A 53 -17.69 0.88 7.82
N THR A 54 -17.07 -0.26 7.56
CA THR A 54 -15.71 -0.56 7.95
C THR A 54 -14.83 -0.66 6.73
N ALA A 55 -13.57 -0.26 6.87
CA ALA A 55 -12.56 -0.37 5.85
C ALA A 55 -11.30 -1.01 6.44
N VAL A 56 -10.67 -1.89 5.67
CA VAL A 56 -9.36 -2.45 5.98
C VAL A 56 -8.41 -2.05 4.87
N ILE A 57 -7.32 -1.38 5.23
CA ILE A 57 -6.24 -1.08 4.29
C ILE A 57 -5.06 -2.01 4.59
N SER A 58 -4.61 -2.71 3.57
CA SER A 58 -3.47 -3.64 3.65
C SER A 58 -2.39 -3.24 2.64
N ALA A 59 -1.13 -3.30 3.04
CA ALA A 59 0.00 -3.14 2.14
C ALA A 59 0.38 -4.49 1.51
N SER A 60 0.66 -4.49 0.21
CA SER A 60 1.23 -5.64 -0.50
C SER A 60 2.25 -5.16 -1.54
N GLY A 61 3.53 -5.43 -1.25
CA GLY A 61 4.65 -4.93 -2.04
C GLY A 61 4.65 -3.40 -2.08
N LYS A 62 4.53 -2.83 -3.29
CA LYS A 62 4.50 -1.37 -3.52
C LYS A 62 3.08 -0.81 -3.71
N THR A 63 2.06 -1.56 -3.30
CA THR A 63 0.66 -1.20 -3.50
C THR A 63 -0.15 -1.38 -2.23
N PHE A 64 -1.31 -0.73 -2.20
CA PHE A 64 -2.30 -0.89 -1.14
C PHE A 64 -3.52 -1.63 -1.68
N THR A 65 -4.19 -2.37 -0.81
CA THR A 65 -5.53 -2.91 -1.05
C THR A 65 -6.45 -2.30 -0.02
N LEU A 66 -7.59 -1.76 -0.46
CA LEU A 66 -8.68 -1.32 0.39
C LEU A 66 -9.83 -2.31 0.24
N GLU A 67 -10.25 -2.90 1.35
CA GLU A 67 -11.50 -3.64 1.45
C GLU A 67 -12.50 -2.77 2.21
N ARG A 68 -13.68 -2.57 1.64
CA ARG A 68 -14.72 -1.71 2.22
C ARG A 68 -16.02 -2.48 2.36
N THR A 69 -16.58 -2.51 3.56
CA THR A 69 -17.87 -3.14 3.86
C THR A 69 -18.90 -2.11 4.27
N ILE A 70 -20.06 -2.10 3.60
CA ILE A 70 -21.25 -1.31 3.96
C ILE A 70 -22.44 -2.26 3.99
N GLY A 71 -23.05 -2.45 5.15
CA GLY A 71 -24.08 -3.47 5.34
C GLY A 71 -23.52 -4.87 5.05
N THR A 72 -24.14 -5.61 4.13
CA THR A 72 -23.70 -6.96 3.71
C THR A 72 -22.77 -6.95 2.50
N LYS A 73 -22.45 -5.77 1.96
CA LYS A 73 -21.69 -5.65 0.72
C LYS A 73 -20.25 -5.25 1.01
N THR A 74 -19.32 -6.09 0.57
CA THR A 74 -17.89 -5.80 0.53
C THR A 74 -17.46 -5.52 -0.91
N ILE A 75 -16.64 -4.48 -1.10
CA ILE A 75 -16.01 -4.15 -2.37
C ILE A 75 -14.53 -3.83 -2.16
N HIS A 76 -13.74 -3.89 -3.24
CA HIS A 76 -12.30 -3.74 -3.16
C HIS A 76 -11.76 -2.63 -4.07
N ALA A 77 -10.66 -2.02 -3.64
CA ALA A 77 -9.91 -1.06 -4.44
C ALA A 77 -8.40 -1.28 -4.31
N LYS A 78 -7.67 -0.91 -5.37
CA LYS A 78 -6.22 -0.90 -5.40
C LYS A 78 -5.70 0.52 -5.22
N GLY A 79 -4.76 0.69 -4.29
CA GLY A 79 -4.15 1.96 -3.95
C GLY A 79 -2.69 2.06 -4.39
N ILE A 80 -2.27 3.24 -4.85
CA ILE A 80 -0.88 3.58 -5.12
C ILE A 80 -0.54 4.97 -4.56
N ILE A 81 0.71 5.15 -4.15
CA ILE A 81 1.25 6.47 -3.79
C ILE A 81 1.73 7.15 -5.07
N GLU A 82 1.26 8.37 -5.29
CA GLU A 82 1.62 9.17 -6.45
C GLU A 82 2.16 10.52 -6.01
N VAL A 83 3.03 11.09 -6.83
CA VAL A 83 3.44 12.50 -6.72
C VAL A 83 2.57 13.28 -7.70
N PRO A 84 1.70 14.20 -7.25
CA PRO A 84 0.88 15.00 -8.15
C PRO A 84 1.74 15.90 -9.04
N ASN A 85 1.22 16.21 -10.23
CA ASN A 85 1.84 17.13 -11.20
C ASN A 85 0.90 18.32 -11.44
N PRO A 86 1.31 19.58 -11.18
CA PRO A 86 2.65 20.01 -10.74
C PRO A 86 2.99 19.58 -9.31
N PRO A 87 4.28 19.38 -8.99
CA PRO A 87 4.72 19.02 -7.65
C PRO A 87 4.52 20.21 -6.70
N GLY A 88 3.82 20.00 -5.58
CA GLY A 88 3.59 21.03 -4.57
C GLY A 88 2.79 20.58 -3.35
N GLU A 89 1.94 19.58 -3.49
CA GLU A 89 0.97 19.17 -2.45
C GLU A 89 1.40 17.92 -1.65
N GLY A 90 2.63 17.44 -1.84
CA GLY A 90 3.12 16.21 -1.22
C GLY A 90 2.63 14.94 -1.94
N LYS A 91 3.03 13.77 -1.43
CA LYS A 91 2.61 12.47 -1.97
C LYS A 91 1.14 12.22 -1.64
N VAL A 92 0.39 11.64 -2.58
CA VAL A 92 -1.02 11.29 -2.40
C VAL A 92 -1.24 9.79 -2.51
N LEU A 93 -2.03 9.21 -1.61
CA LEU A 93 -2.53 7.85 -1.74
C LEU A 93 -3.83 7.86 -2.53
N ARG A 94 -3.86 7.19 -3.69
CA ARG A 94 -5.05 7.13 -4.54
C ARG A 94 -5.53 5.70 -4.71
N PHE A 95 -6.78 5.47 -4.35
CA PHE A 95 -7.49 4.21 -4.56
C PHE A 95 -8.31 4.23 -5.85
N ARG A 96 -8.29 3.13 -6.59
CA ARG A 96 -9.16 2.86 -7.74
C ARG A 96 -9.93 1.58 -7.50
N TRP A 97 -11.25 1.64 -7.61
CA TRP A 97 -12.14 0.48 -7.49
C TRP A 97 -11.87 -0.52 -8.61
N MET A 98 -12.00 -1.82 -8.32
CA MET A 98 -11.81 -2.87 -9.33
C MET A 98 -13.06 -3.00 -10.22
N ASP A 99 -12.87 -3.34 -11.49
CA ASP A 99 -13.97 -3.47 -12.45
C ASP A 99 -15.02 -4.48 -11.95
N GLY A 100 -16.30 -4.07 -11.98
CA GLY A 100 -17.42 -4.84 -11.46
C GLY A 100 -17.87 -4.46 -10.04
N ASP A 101 -17.03 -3.74 -9.28
CA ASP A 101 -17.40 -3.19 -7.98
C ASP A 101 -18.19 -1.88 -8.16
N VAL A 102 -19.43 -2.00 -8.65
CA VAL A 102 -20.35 -0.85 -8.66
C VAL A 102 -20.61 -0.46 -7.20
N ILE A 103 -20.37 0.81 -6.87
CA ILE A 103 -20.77 1.42 -5.58
C ILE A 103 -22.30 1.55 -5.57
N LEU A 104 -23.00 0.43 -5.45
CA LEU A 104 -24.42 0.40 -5.11
C LEU A 104 -24.50 0.15 -3.61
N PRO A 105 -24.86 1.15 -2.80
CA PRO A 105 -25.26 0.91 -1.43
C PRO A 105 -26.60 0.14 -1.46
N SER A 106 -26.67 -0.95 -0.71
CA SER A 106 -27.89 -1.69 -0.44
C SER A 106 -28.94 -0.74 0.12
N SER A 107 -29.96 -0.41 -0.68
CA SER A 107 -31.12 0.33 -0.20
C SER A 107 -31.90 -0.58 0.76
N CYS A 108 -31.70 -0.42 2.06
CA CYS A 108 -32.69 -0.90 3.01
C CYS A 108 -33.84 0.11 3.02
N GLY A 109 -34.74 -0.03 2.04
CA GLY A 109 -36.07 0.56 2.11
C GLY A 109 -36.88 -0.23 3.14
N HIS A 110 -37.16 0.37 4.29
CA HIS A 110 -38.18 -0.12 5.20
C HIS A 110 -39.54 0.35 4.67
N PRO A 111 -40.48 -0.53 4.27
CA PRO A 111 -41.83 -0.11 3.94
C PRO A 111 -42.54 0.23 5.25
N VAL A 112 -42.80 1.52 5.48
CA VAL A 112 -43.76 1.93 6.51
C VAL A 112 -45.15 1.74 5.87
N HIS A 113 -45.83 0.68 6.31
CA HIS A 113 -47.26 0.47 6.08
C HIS A 113 -48.09 1.45 6.92
#